data_AF-A0A2V8STF4-F1
#
_entry.id   AF-A0A2V8STF4-F1
#
_cell.length_a   1.000
_cell.length_b   1.000
_cell.length_c   1.000
_cell.angle_alpha   90.00
_cell.angle_beta   90.00
_cell.angle_gamma   90.00
#
_symmetry.space_group_name_H-M   'P 1'
#
loop_
_entity.id
_entity.type
_entity.pdbx_description
1 polymer ?
#
loop_
_entity_poly.entity_id
_entity_poly.type
_entity_poly.pdbx_seq_one_letter_code
_entity_poly.pdbx_strand_id
1 'polypeptide(L)'
;MARGWESKSVEAQQEESARESEQHDSQRLSPEERARRDRLASLELSRARTLDQLERATSQSHRAMLKRTLLALEKEIAELD
;
A
#
# COMPACT_ATOMS: atom_id res chain seq x y z
N MET A 1 -11.88 21.42 16.00
CA MET A 1 -10.81 20.93 15.11
C MET A 1 -10.75 19.39 15.19
N ALA A 2 -11.79 18.73 14.68
CA ALA A 2 -11.84 17.28 14.64
C ALA A 2 -11.26 16.82 13.29
N ARG A 3 -9.97 16.49 13.30
CA ARG A 3 -9.32 15.78 12.19
C ARG A 3 -9.78 14.34 12.23
N GLY A 4 -10.71 14.00 11.35
CA GLY A 4 -11.25 12.66 11.17
C GLY A 4 -11.76 12.50 9.74
N TRP A 5 -10.89 12.77 8.78
CA TRP A 5 -11.20 12.74 7.35
C TRP A 5 -10.18 11.87 6.60
N GLU A 6 -10.01 10.62 7.02
CA GLU A 6 -9.08 9.69 6.33
C GLU A 6 -9.61 8.24 6.27
N SER A 7 -10.93 8.02 6.17
CA SER A 7 -11.46 6.66 5.92
C SER A 7 -12.78 6.61 5.15
N LYS A 8 -13.11 7.62 4.33
CA LYS A 8 -14.43 7.67 3.66
C LYS A 8 -14.40 7.98 2.16
N SER A 9 -13.29 7.74 1.47
CA SER A 9 -13.14 8.20 0.07
C SER A 9 -12.40 7.26 -0.87
N VAL A 10 -12.35 5.95 -0.60
CA VAL A 10 -11.70 5.00 -1.53
C VAL A 10 -12.70 4.07 -2.26
N GLU A 11 -13.91 3.85 -1.74
CA GLU A 11 -14.91 3.01 -2.43
C GLU A 11 -15.78 3.78 -3.46
N ALA A 12 -15.90 5.11 -3.35
CA ALA A 12 -16.85 5.87 -4.17
C ALA A 12 -16.35 6.24 -5.58
N GLN A 13 -15.08 6.01 -5.90
CA GLN A 13 -14.52 6.39 -7.21
C GLN A 13 -14.55 5.27 -8.26
N GLN A 14 -15.01 4.07 -7.88
CA GLN A 14 -15.04 2.89 -8.77
C GLN A 14 -16.32 2.79 -9.62
N GLU A 15 -17.43 3.38 -9.19
CA GLU A 15 -18.73 3.22 -9.88
C GLU A 15 -18.88 4.10 -11.14
N GLU A 16 -18.18 5.24 -11.22
CA GLU A 16 -18.32 6.17 -12.35
C GLU A 16 -17.45 5.80 -13.57
N SER A 17 -16.31 5.12 -13.37
CA SER A 17 -15.38 4.71 -14.45
C SER A 17 -15.85 3.53 -15.30
N ALA A 18 -16.96 2.88 -14.94
CA ALA A 18 -17.47 1.72 -15.66
C ALA A 18 -18.13 2.06 -17.01
N ARG A 19 -18.56 3.32 -17.23
CA ARG A 19 -19.39 3.68 -18.41
C ARG A 19 -18.61 4.26 -19.58
N GLU A 20 -17.40 4.76 -19.39
CA GLU A 20 -16.65 5.45 -20.46
C GLU A 20 -15.63 4.56 -21.19
N SER A 21 -15.37 3.36 -20.67
CA SER A 21 -14.17 2.62 -21.07
C SER A 21 -14.38 1.66 -22.24
N GLU A 22 -15.60 1.46 -22.75
CA GLU A 22 -15.92 0.48 -23.82
C GLU A 22 -15.18 0.70 -25.16
N GLN A 23 -14.45 1.81 -25.34
CA GLN A 23 -13.82 2.15 -26.63
C GLN A 23 -12.29 2.18 -26.65
N HIS A 24 -11.58 1.95 -25.53
CA HIS A 24 -10.11 2.00 -25.51
C HIS A 24 -9.47 0.64 -25.22
N ASP A 25 -9.21 -0.02 -26.33
CA ASP A 25 -8.69 -1.36 -26.58
C ASP A 25 -7.17 -1.50 -26.29
N SER A 26 -6.72 -1.22 -25.06
CA SER A 26 -5.32 -1.50 -24.71
C SER A 26 -5.13 -1.78 -23.22
N GLN A 27 -4.99 -3.07 -22.90
CA GLN A 27 -4.39 -3.57 -21.65
C GLN A 27 -5.05 -3.06 -20.37
N ARG A 28 -6.36 -3.25 -20.23
CA ARG A 28 -6.97 -3.19 -18.90
C ARG A 28 -6.35 -4.29 -18.05
N LEU A 29 -5.48 -3.91 -17.13
CA LEU A 29 -4.98 -4.80 -16.07
C LEU A 29 -6.19 -5.54 -15.48
N SER A 30 -6.10 -6.87 -15.41
CA SER A 30 -7.18 -7.67 -14.82
C SER A 30 -7.45 -7.16 -13.40
N PRO A 31 -8.68 -7.32 -12.86
CA PRO A 31 -8.98 -6.93 -11.49
C PRO A 31 -7.97 -7.49 -10.47
N GLU A 32 -7.51 -8.72 -10.69
CA GLU A 32 -6.48 -9.37 -9.88
C GLU A 32 -5.13 -8.65 -9.94
N GLU A 33 -4.72 -8.25 -11.14
CA GLU A 33 -3.46 -7.58 -11.43
C GLU A 33 -3.45 -6.12 -10.94
N ARG A 34 -4.63 -5.49 -10.86
CA ARG A 34 -4.81 -4.22 -10.14
C ARG A 34 -4.70 -4.40 -8.63
N ALA A 35 -5.42 -5.37 -8.07
CA ALA A 35 -5.38 -5.65 -6.63
C ALA A 35 -3.96 -6.01 -6.16
N ARG A 36 -3.21 -6.75 -6.97
CA ARG A 36 -1.80 -7.07 -6.74
C ARG A 36 -0.94 -5.80 -6.66
N ARG A 37 -1.07 -4.88 -7.62
CA ARG A 37 -0.35 -3.59 -7.59
C ARG A 37 -0.73 -2.73 -6.40
N ASP A 38 -2.01 -2.63 -6.08
CA ASP A 38 -2.48 -1.83 -4.95
C ASP A 38 -1.93 -2.38 -3.62
N ARG A 39 -1.87 -3.71 -3.50
CA ARG A 39 -1.27 -4.38 -2.34
C ARG A 39 0.24 -4.15 -2.28
N LEU A 40 0.95 -4.27 -3.40
CA LEU A 40 2.39 -4.00 -3.48
C LEU A 40 2.70 -2.56 -3.06
N ALA A 41 2.00 -1.57 -3.64
CA ALA A 41 2.16 -0.16 -3.29
C ALA A 41 1.91 0.11 -1.80
N SER A 42 0.91 -0.56 -1.21
CA SER A 42 0.60 -0.46 0.21
C SER A 42 1.74 -1.01 1.09
N LEU A 43 2.32 -2.14 0.70
CA LEU A 43 3.45 -2.76 1.40
C LEU A 43 4.72 -1.91 1.27
N GLU A 44 5.01 -1.37 0.09
CA GLU A 44 6.15 -0.48 -0.14
C GLU A 44 6.06 0.80 0.71
N LEU A 45 4.85 1.38 0.81
CA LEU A 45 4.62 2.54 1.67
C LEU A 45 4.85 2.19 3.15
N SER A 46 4.39 1.03 3.60
CA SER A 46 4.62 0.54 4.97
C SER A 46 6.11 0.30 5.24
N ARG A 47 6.84 -0.25 4.26
CA ARG A 47 8.28 -0.47 4.32
C ARG A 47 9.03 0.84 4.47
N ALA A 48 8.71 1.84 3.65
CA ALA A 48 9.30 3.17 3.71
C ALA A 48 9.08 3.86 5.07
N ARG A 49 7.85 3.78 5.61
CA ARG A 49 7.53 4.31 6.95
C ARG A 49 8.31 3.61 8.06
N THR A 50 8.42 2.28 7.97
CA THR A 50 9.18 1.49 8.96
C THR A 50 10.66 1.85 8.95
N LEU A 51 11.24 2.11 7.77
CA LEU A 51 12.61 2.59 7.64
C LEU A 51 12.81 3.98 8.27
N ASP A 52 11.95 4.96 7.98
CA ASP A 52 12.02 6.29 8.61
C ASP A 52 11.89 6.20 10.15
N GLN A 53 11.00 5.34 10.64
CA GLN A 53 10.89 5.07 12.08
C GLN A 53 12.16 4.46 12.66
N LEU A 54 12.83 3.55 11.93
CA LEU A 54 14.07 2.92 12.37
C LEU A 54 15.21 3.94 12.46
N GLU A 55 15.28 4.88 11.52
CA GLU A 55 16.26 5.97 11.53
C GLU A 55 16.09 6.86 12.77
N ARG A 56 14.84 7.19 13.12
CA ARG A 56 14.51 8.04 14.27
C ARG A 56 14.51 7.31 15.62
N ALA A 57 14.39 5.97 15.63
CA ALA A 57 14.27 5.20 16.86
C ALA A 57 15.58 5.17 17.66
N THR A 58 15.51 5.64 18.91
CA THR A 58 16.64 5.67 19.85
C THR A 58 16.70 4.45 20.76
N SER A 59 15.55 3.85 21.09
CA SER A 59 15.46 2.66 21.95
C SER A 59 15.85 1.38 21.20
N GLN A 60 16.76 0.59 21.78
CA GLN A 60 17.23 -0.67 21.18
C GLN A 60 16.10 -1.70 21.01
N SER A 61 15.19 -1.80 21.98
CA SER A 61 14.03 -2.70 21.91
C SER A 61 13.09 -2.29 20.76
N HIS A 62 12.80 -0.99 20.63
CA HIS A 62 11.97 -0.47 19.56
C HIS A 62 12.62 -0.69 18.18
N ARG A 63 13.92 -0.44 18.04
CA ARG A 63 14.68 -0.74 16.81
C ARG A 63 14.61 -2.23 16.45
N ALA A 64 14.73 -3.13 17.43
CA ALA A 64 14.64 -4.57 17.20
C ALA A 64 13.25 -4.99 16.69
N MET A 65 12.19 -4.39 17.25
CA MET A 65 10.82 -4.58 16.76
C MET A 65 10.68 -4.09 15.30
N LEU A 66 11.09 -2.85 15.01
CA LEU A 66 11.01 -2.27 13.66
C LEU A 66 11.77 -3.09 12.61
N LYS A 67 12.94 -3.63 12.97
CA LYS A 67 13.70 -4.54 12.07
C LYS A 67 12.94 -5.83 11.75
N ARG A 68 12.24 -6.42 12.72
CA ARG A 68 11.42 -7.62 12.50
C ARG A 68 10.23 -7.30 11.60
N THR A 69 9.58 -6.16 11.82
CA THR A 69 8.49 -5.67 10.97
C THR A 69 8.99 -5.43 9.54
N LEU A 70 10.16 -4.82 9.39
CA LEU A 70 10.76 -4.58 8.07
C LEU A 70 11.00 -5.87 7.29
N LEU A 71 11.58 -6.89 7.95
CA LEU A 71 11.81 -8.20 7.34
C LEU A 71 10.51 -8.89 6.92
N ALA A 72 9.44 -8.77 7.71
CA ALA A 72 8.14 -9.31 7.34
C ALA A 72 7.58 -8.62 6.09
N LEU A 73 7.64 -7.29 6.04
CA LEU A 73 7.18 -6.51 4.88
C LEU A 73 7.97 -6.82 3.62
N GLU A 74 9.30 -6.94 3.72
CA GLU A 74 10.16 -7.30 2.59
C GLU A 74 9.87 -8.71 2.07
N LYS A 75 9.55 -9.65 2.97
CA LYS A 75 9.12 -10.99 2.59
C LYS A 75 7.78 -10.96 1.84
N GLU A 76 6.79 -10.23 2.34
CA GLU A 76 5.49 -10.11 1.67
C GLU A 76 5.62 -9.47 0.29
N ILE A 77 6.46 -8.44 0.15
CA ILE A 77 6.77 -7.81 -1.14
C ILE A 77 7.37 -8.83 -2.11
N ALA A 78 8.36 -9.61 -1.67
CA ALA A 78 9.01 -10.61 -2.51
C ALA A 78 8.09 -11.78 -2.91
N GLU A 79 7.06 -12.09 -2.12
CA GLU A 79 6.03 -13.07 -2.48
C GLU A 79 5.00 -12.51 -3.49
N LEU A 80 4.90 -11.18 -3.58
CA LEU A 80 3.96 -10.47 -4.43
C LEU A 80 4.57 -9.96 -5.73
N ASP A 81 5.89 -10.02 -5.92
CA ASP A 81 6.62 -9.62 -7.14
C ASP A 81 6.94 -10.85 -8.02
#